data_AF-A0A453I1R6-F1
#
_entry.id   AF-A0A453I1R6-F1
#
_cell.length_a   1.000
_cell.length_b   1.000
_cell.length_c   1.000
_cell.angle_alpha   90.00
_cell.angle_beta   90.00
_cell.angle_gamma   90.00
#
_symmetry.space_group_name_H-M   'P 1'
#
loop_
_entity.id
_entity.type
_entity.pdbx_description
1 polymer ?
#
loop_
_entity_poly.entity_id
_entity_poly.type
_entity_poly.pdbx_seq_one_letter_code
_entity_poly.pdbx_strand_id
1 'polypeptide(L)'
;MKGRPILGRIYEGKEPPQFIALFQPMVILKGGISCGYKNSVQEKGLPDETYPGTGVALVRINGTSIHNNKTLQVDAVSTSLSSTNCFVLQSGNSMFIWIGNTSSYEQQQWAAKIAEFLKPGVAVKHCKEGTESSSFWSALGGKQDYSNKNATQDVVREPHLYTFSFRNGQ
;
A
#
# COMPACT_ATOMS: atom_id res chain seq x y z
N MET A 1 12.75 -6.60 35.75
CA MET A 1 11.97 -5.37 35.45
C MET A 1 10.63 -5.77 34.87
N LYS A 2 9.50 -5.44 35.52
CA LYS A 2 8.17 -5.58 34.89
C LYS A 2 7.95 -4.34 34.01
N GLY A 3 8.01 -4.49 32.69
CA GLY A 3 7.70 -3.40 31.76
C GLY A 3 6.23 -3.01 31.88
N ARG A 4 5.94 -1.70 31.90
CA ARG A 4 4.57 -1.20 31.81
C ARG A 4 4.25 -0.96 30.34
N PRO A 5 3.16 -1.53 29.80
CA PRO A 5 2.78 -1.30 28.41
C PRO A 5 2.37 0.16 28.19
N ILE A 6 2.60 0.65 26.97
CA ILE A 6 2.14 1.97 26.50
C ILE A 6 0.98 1.72 25.55
N LEU A 7 -0.08 2.53 25.66
CA LEU A 7 -1.21 2.50 24.73
C LEU A 7 -0.98 3.50 23.60
N GLY A 8 -1.05 3.05 22.35
CA GLY A 8 -1.02 3.89 21.16
C GLY A 8 -2.22 3.58 20.26
N ARG A 9 -2.83 4.62 19.69
CA ARG A 9 -3.87 4.49 18.67
C ARG A 9 -3.30 4.95 17.33
N ILE A 10 -3.34 4.07 16.33
CA ILE A 10 -2.77 4.30 15.01
C ILE A 10 -3.91 4.19 14.00
N TYR A 11 -3.93 5.13 13.06
CA TYR A 11 -4.90 5.15 11.97
C TYR A 11 -4.19 4.86 10.65
N GLU A 12 -4.91 4.23 9.72
CA GLU A 12 -4.42 3.99 8.36
C GLU A 12 -4.00 5.31 7.70
N GLY A 13 -2.83 5.30 7.05
CA GLY A 13 -2.26 6.48 6.41
C GLY A 13 -1.50 7.41 7.37
N LYS A 14 -1.60 7.20 8.68
CA LYS A 14 -0.93 7.99 9.73
C LYS A 14 -0.10 7.12 10.68
N GLU A 15 0.52 6.09 10.13
CA GLU A 15 1.39 5.17 10.86
C GLU A 15 2.71 5.86 11.24
N PRO A 16 3.09 5.85 12.54
CA PRO A 16 4.34 6.46 12.97
C PRO A 16 5.55 5.64 12.50
N PRO A 17 6.72 6.27 12.25
CA PRO A 17 7.91 5.60 11.75
C PRO A 17 8.39 4.41 12.62
N GLN A 18 8.17 4.49 13.94
CA GLN A 18 8.51 3.41 14.87
C GLN A 18 7.60 2.19 14.72
N PHE A 19 6.32 2.39 14.37
CA PHE A 19 5.38 1.30 14.12
C PHE A 19 5.69 0.61 12.80
N ILE A 20 5.98 1.40 11.75
CA ILE A 20 6.39 0.87 10.44
C ILE A 20 7.61 -0.05 10.59
N ALA A 21 8.61 0.36 11.37
CA ALA A 21 9.84 -0.41 11.58
C ALA A 21 9.65 -1.79 12.22
N LEU A 22 8.51 -2.04 12.88
CA LEU A 22 8.18 -3.36 13.45
C LEU A 22 7.85 -4.39 12.35
N PHE A 23 7.46 -3.94 11.15
CA PHE A 23 7.05 -4.80 10.05
C PHE A 23 8.03 -4.65 8.88
N GLN A 24 8.63 -5.75 8.44
CA GLN A 24 9.58 -5.74 7.32
C GLN A 24 9.31 -6.94 6.40
N PRO A 25 8.44 -6.81 5.38
CA PRO A 25 7.73 -5.60 4.90
C PRO A 25 6.46 -5.22 5.70
N MET A 26 6.05 -3.93 5.63
CA MET A 26 4.70 -3.49 6.00
C MET A 26 3.82 -3.37 4.75
N VAL A 27 2.85 -4.26 4.61
CA VAL A 27 1.87 -4.28 3.50
C VAL A 27 0.49 -3.96 4.03
N ILE A 28 -0.12 -2.88 3.55
CA ILE A 28 -1.50 -2.51 3.88
C ILE A 28 -2.39 -2.93 2.71
N LEU A 29 -3.26 -3.90 2.98
CA LEU A 29 -4.21 -4.45 2.03
C LEU A 29 -5.60 -3.86 2.29
N LYS A 30 -6.37 -3.69 1.23
CA LYS A 30 -7.75 -3.20 1.32
C LYS A 30 -8.66 -4.26 1.94
N GLY A 31 -9.73 -3.75 2.56
CA GLY A 31 -10.81 -4.52 3.16
C GLY A 31 -10.46 -5.18 4.49
N GLY A 32 -11.06 -6.34 4.77
CA GLY A 32 -10.93 -6.96 6.08
C GLY A 32 -11.49 -8.37 6.14
N ILE A 33 -10.89 -9.18 7.03
CA ILE A 33 -11.31 -10.57 7.28
C ILE A 33 -12.18 -10.71 8.55
N SER A 34 -12.36 -9.64 9.31
CA SER A 34 -13.16 -9.68 10.53
C SER A 34 -14.65 -9.79 10.21
N CYS A 35 -15.39 -10.51 11.05
CA CYS A 35 -16.85 -10.60 10.94
C CYS A 35 -17.51 -9.22 10.98
N GLY A 36 -17.01 -8.31 11.83
CA GLY A 36 -17.52 -6.93 11.91
C GLY A 36 -17.35 -6.16 10.61
N TYR A 37 -16.22 -6.34 9.89
CA TYR A 37 -16.05 -5.75 8.57
C TYR A 37 -17.04 -6.33 7.56
N LYS A 38 -17.12 -7.66 7.47
CA LYS A 38 -17.99 -8.35 6.50
C LYS A 38 -19.47 -7.98 6.70
N ASN A 39 -19.93 -7.93 7.94
CA ASN A 39 -21.30 -7.51 8.27
C ASN A 39 -21.53 -6.03 7.88
N SER A 40 -20.60 -5.13 8.24
CA SER A 40 -20.71 -3.70 7.91
C SER A 40 -20.77 -3.43 6.39
N VAL A 41 -19.98 -4.15 5.60
CA VAL A 41 -19.99 -4.03 4.13
C VAL A 41 -21.33 -4.52 3.57
N GLN A 42 -21.83 -5.66 4.05
CA GLN A 42 -23.11 -6.23 3.62
C GLN A 42 -24.30 -5.33 3.99
N GLU A 43 -24.36 -4.84 5.23
CA GLU A 43 -25.42 -3.96 5.71
C GLU A 43 -25.49 -2.64 4.95
N LYS A 44 -24.33 -2.10 4.54
CA LYS A 44 -24.24 -0.84 3.77
C LYS A 44 -24.34 -1.03 2.26
N GLY A 45 -24.41 -2.27 1.77
CA GLY A 45 -24.40 -2.57 0.33
C GLY A 45 -23.14 -2.09 -0.39
N LEU A 46 -22.01 -2.01 0.32
CA LEU A 46 -20.73 -1.58 -0.25
C LEU A 46 -20.04 -2.76 -0.96
N PRO A 47 -19.19 -2.50 -1.98
CA PRO A 47 -18.36 -3.55 -2.54
C PRO A 47 -17.35 -4.04 -1.50
N ASP A 48 -17.14 -5.36 -1.44
CA ASP A 48 -16.09 -5.96 -0.62
C ASP A 48 -14.73 -5.79 -1.32
N GLU A 49 -13.93 -4.85 -0.82
CA GLU A 49 -12.59 -4.57 -1.35
C GLU A 49 -11.51 -5.44 -0.71
N THR A 50 -11.89 -6.51 0.01
CA THR A 50 -10.91 -7.41 0.64
C THR A 50 -9.98 -7.99 -0.40
N TYR A 51 -8.68 -7.92 -0.11
CA TYR A 51 -7.65 -8.51 -0.97
C TYR A 51 -8.00 -9.95 -1.38
N PRO A 52 -8.13 -10.24 -2.68
CA PRO A 52 -8.79 -11.45 -3.15
C PRO A 52 -7.90 -12.70 -3.14
N GLY A 53 -6.61 -12.61 -2.76
CA GLY A 53 -5.64 -13.72 -2.74
C GLY A 53 -5.24 -14.25 -4.13
N THR A 54 -6.19 -14.42 -5.03
CA THR A 54 -6.00 -14.87 -6.42
C THR A 54 -6.61 -13.91 -7.45
N GLY A 55 -7.42 -12.94 -7.04
CA GLY A 55 -7.98 -11.91 -7.94
C GLY A 55 -6.95 -10.85 -8.34
N VAL A 56 -7.45 -9.81 -9.02
CA VAL A 56 -6.64 -8.66 -9.41
C VAL A 56 -6.37 -7.77 -8.20
N ALA A 57 -5.10 -7.42 -7.98
CA ALA A 57 -4.71 -6.47 -6.95
C ALA A 57 -3.48 -5.68 -7.42
N LEU A 58 -3.49 -4.36 -7.17
CA LEU A 58 -2.39 -3.47 -7.49
C LEU A 58 -1.81 -2.91 -6.18
N VAL A 59 -0.51 -3.02 -5.99
CA VAL A 59 0.19 -2.59 -4.78
C VAL A 59 1.27 -1.57 -5.17
N ARG A 60 1.23 -0.38 -4.59
CA ARG A 60 2.17 0.71 -4.86
C ARG A 60 3.32 0.70 -3.86
N ILE A 61 4.56 0.68 -4.36
CA ILE A 61 5.77 0.83 -3.55
C ILE A 61 6.05 2.31 -3.35
N ASN A 62 5.80 2.82 -2.14
CA ASN A 62 6.05 4.23 -1.80
C ASN A 62 7.47 4.44 -1.26
N GLY A 63 7.76 3.94 -0.06
CA GLY A 63 9.06 4.09 0.58
C GLY A 63 9.77 2.76 0.79
N THR A 64 11.08 2.85 1.05
CA THR A 64 12.01 1.71 1.05
C THR A 64 12.91 1.66 2.29
N SER A 65 12.96 2.74 3.08
CA SER A 65 13.74 2.78 4.32
C SER A 65 12.99 2.06 5.44
N ILE A 66 13.72 1.53 6.43
CA ILE A 66 13.15 0.77 7.56
C ILE A 66 11.99 1.50 8.26
N HIS A 67 12.05 2.83 8.31
CA HIS A 67 11.07 3.67 8.99
C HIS A 67 9.96 4.19 8.06
N ASN A 68 9.98 3.81 6.78
CA ASN A 68 9.04 4.29 5.76
C ASN A 68 8.78 3.22 4.66
N ASN A 69 9.01 1.94 4.91
CA ASN A 69 8.84 0.85 3.93
C ASN A 69 7.38 0.39 3.80
N LYS A 70 6.44 1.34 3.94
CA LYS A 70 5.01 1.09 3.84
C LYS A 70 4.61 1.00 2.38
N THR A 71 3.96 -0.11 2.01
CA THR A 71 3.32 -0.29 0.71
C THR A 71 1.82 -0.43 0.86
N LEU A 72 1.07 0.10 -0.11
CA LEU A 72 -0.38 0.21 -0.05
C LEU A 72 -0.99 -0.50 -1.25
N GLN A 73 -2.02 -1.31 -1.02
CA GLN A 73 -2.93 -1.71 -2.07
C GLN A 73 -3.72 -0.48 -2.54
N VAL A 74 -3.69 -0.24 -3.85
CA VAL A 74 -4.42 0.84 -4.52
C VAL A 74 -5.47 0.24 -5.45
N ASP A 75 -6.34 1.08 -6.01
CA ASP A 75 -7.30 0.63 -7.01
C ASP A 75 -6.58 0.03 -8.21
N ALA A 76 -7.01 -1.16 -8.63
CA ALA A 76 -6.41 -1.89 -9.74
C ALA A 76 -6.88 -1.35 -11.10
N VAL A 77 -6.58 -0.07 -11.33
CA VAL A 77 -6.89 0.69 -12.54
C VAL A 77 -5.63 1.39 -13.04
N SER A 78 -5.54 1.64 -14.35
CA SER A 78 -4.35 2.26 -14.95
C SER A 78 -4.05 3.66 -14.42
N THR A 79 -5.07 4.44 -14.07
CA THR A 79 -4.94 5.78 -13.49
C THR A 79 -4.27 5.80 -12.11
N SER A 80 -4.19 4.66 -11.41
CA SER A 80 -3.47 4.53 -10.15
C SER A 80 -1.95 4.47 -10.33
N LEU A 81 -1.44 4.22 -11.53
CA LEU A 81 0.00 4.17 -11.79
C LEU A 81 0.64 5.55 -11.62
N SER A 82 1.96 5.55 -11.44
CA SER A 82 2.76 6.77 -11.38
C SER A 82 4.19 6.46 -11.77
N SER A 83 4.77 7.22 -12.71
CA SER A 83 6.16 7.02 -13.15
C SER A 83 7.20 7.16 -12.03
N THR A 84 6.81 7.76 -10.90
CA THR A 84 7.64 7.95 -9.70
C THR A 84 7.73 6.73 -8.80
N ASN A 85 7.00 5.65 -9.07
CA ASN A 85 6.89 4.51 -8.19
C ASN A 85 7.03 3.18 -8.94
N CYS A 86 7.36 2.13 -8.19
CA CYS A 86 7.19 0.75 -8.64
C CYS A 86 5.83 0.23 -8.17
N PHE A 87 5.26 -0.71 -8.92
CA PHE A 87 4.00 -1.36 -8.57
C PHE A 87 4.11 -2.87 -8.73
N VAL A 88 3.41 -3.60 -7.87
CA VAL A 88 3.19 -5.04 -8.01
C VAL A 88 1.75 -5.25 -8.44
N LEU A 89 1.54 -5.85 -9.60
CA LEU A 89 0.21 -6.22 -10.11
C LEU A 89 0.07 -7.73 -10.06
N GLN A 90 -0.88 -8.19 -9.26
CA GLN A 90 -1.37 -9.55 -9.27
C GLN A 90 -2.58 -9.66 -10.20
N SER A 91 -2.64 -10.72 -11.00
CA SER A 91 -3.81 -11.08 -11.78
C SER A 91 -3.88 -12.60 -11.95
N GLY A 92 -4.69 -13.27 -11.13
CA GLY A 92 -4.74 -14.74 -11.15
C GLY A 92 -3.40 -15.32 -10.72
N ASN A 93 -2.83 -16.16 -11.59
CA ASN A 93 -1.50 -16.76 -11.41
C ASN A 93 -0.36 -15.97 -12.06
N SER A 94 -0.65 -14.79 -12.62
CA SER A 94 0.39 -13.89 -13.12
C SER A 94 0.73 -12.84 -12.08
N MET A 95 2.02 -12.57 -11.93
CA MET A 95 2.57 -11.48 -11.14
C MET A 95 3.41 -10.58 -12.03
N PHE A 96 3.20 -9.27 -11.94
CA PHE A 96 3.96 -8.28 -12.69
C PHE A 96 4.59 -7.27 -11.73
N ILE A 97 5.82 -6.86 -12.02
CA ILE A 97 6.43 -5.67 -11.42
C ILE A 97 6.50 -4.61 -12.49
N TRP A 98 5.71 -3.56 -12.31
CA TRP A 98 5.77 -2.37 -13.15
C TRP A 98 6.77 -1.37 -12.57
N ILE A 99 7.66 -0.86 -13.41
CA ILE A 99 8.79 -0.02 -13.03
C ILE A 99 8.60 1.33 -13.70
N GLY A 100 8.23 2.33 -12.91
CA GLY A 100 8.10 3.69 -13.38
C GLY A 100 9.44 4.27 -13.81
N ASN A 101 9.43 5.12 -14.84
CA ASN A 101 10.63 5.70 -15.43
C ASN A 101 11.47 6.53 -14.46
N THR A 102 10.85 7.12 -13.44
CA THR A 102 11.51 7.93 -12.40
C THR A 102 11.48 7.24 -11.02
N SER A 103 11.19 5.94 -10.98
CA SER A 103 11.28 5.14 -9.77
C SER A 103 12.73 4.85 -9.39
N SER A 104 12.98 4.56 -8.11
CA SER A 104 14.33 4.26 -7.60
C SER A 104 14.66 2.76 -7.71
N TYR A 105 15.95 2.44 -7.76
CA TYR A 105 16.40 1.05 -7.77
C TYR A 105 15.99 0.30 -6.49
N GLU A 106 15.99 0.98 -5.34
CA GLU A 106 15.53 0.42 -4.07
C GLU A 106 14.05 0.06 -4.13
N GLN A 107 13.21 0.88 -4.77
CA GLN A 107 11.78 0.57 -4.94
C GLN A 107 11.61 -0.69 -5.80
N GLN A 108 12.46 -0.88 -6.79
CA GLN A 108 12.49 -2.07 -7.64
C GLN A 108 12.82 -3.34 -6.85
N GLN A 109 13.85 -3.29 -6.00
CA GLN A 109 14.23 -4.39 -5.12
C GLN A 109 13.13 -4.71 -4.10
N TRP A 110 12.49 -3.68 -3.55
CA TRP A 110 11.35 -3.85 -2.66
C TRP A 110 10.14 -4.46 -3.37
N ALA A 111 9.84 -4.05 -4.61
CA ALA A 111 8.76 -4.64 -5.39
C ALA A 111 8.94 -6.16 -5.55
N ALA A 112 10.17 -6.64 -5.77
CA ALA A 112 10.48 -8.06 -5.82
C ALA A 112 10.22 -8.77 -4.49
N LYS A 113 10.63 -8.17 -3.36
CA LYS A 113 10.33 -8.72 -2.03
C LYS A 113 8.83 -8.77 -1.72
N ILE A 114 8.09 -7.73 -2.11
CA ILE A 114 6.63 -7.68 -1.94
C ILE A 114 5.94 -8.73 -2.83
N ALA A 115 6.36 -8.88 -4.08
CA ALA A 115 5.83 -9.90 -4.98
C ALA A 115 6.02 -11.31 -4.42
N GLU A 116 7.22 -11.62 -3.93
CA GLU A 116 7.53 -12.91 -3.28
C GLU A 116 6.73 -13.10 -1.98
N PHE A 117 6.59 -12.06 -1.16
CA PHE A 117 5.79 -12.12 0.07
C PHE A 117 4.31 -12.39 -0.21
N LEU A 118 3.73 -11.74 -1.21
CA LEU A 118 2.31 -11.89 -1.56
C LEU A 118 2.02 -13.24 -2.21
N LYS A 119 2.91 -13.71 -3.09
CA LYS A 119 2.71 -14.97 -3.82
C LYS A 119 4.04 -15.70 -4.06
N PRO A 120 4.54 -16.45 -3.06
CA PRO A 120 5.83 -17.12 -3.13
C PRO A 120 5.93 -18.11 -4.31
N GLY A 121 7.12 -18.18 -4.93
CA GLY A 121 7.43 -19.17 -5.96
C GLY A 121 6.74 -18.96 -7.32
N VAL A 122 6.06 -17.83 -7.53
CA VAL A 122 5.46 -17.48 -8.83
C VAL A 122 6.42 -16.65 -9.66
N ALA A 123 6.56 -16.99 -10.94
CA ALA A 123 7.37 -16.23 -11.87
C ALA A 123 6.84 -14.79 -12.04
N VAL A 124 7.71 -13.81 -11.80
CA VAL A 124 7.38 -12.39 -11.87
C VAL A 124 7.81 -11.82 -13.23
N LYS A 125 6.88 -11.15 -13.91
CA LYS A 125 7.13 -10.46 -15.18
C LYS A 125 7.50 -9.01 -14.91
N HIS A 126 8.71 -8.62 -15.24
CA HIS A 126 9.13 -7.22 -15.15
C HIS A 126 8.61 -6.43 -16.36
N CYS A 127 7.98 -5.30 -16.09
CA CYS A 127 7.45 -4.38 -17.08
C CYS A 127 8.04 -3.00 -16.82
N LYS A 128 8.88 -2.51 -17.72
CA LYS A 128 9.27 -1.10 -17.69
C LYS A 128 8.12 -0.27 -18.22
N GLU A 129 7.98 0.94 -17.70
CA GLU A 129 7.02 1.90 -18.23
C GLU A 129 7.20 2.08 -19.74
N GLY A 130 6.10 1.96 -20.49
CA GLY A 130 6.09 1.99 -21.95
C GLY A 130 6.35 0.65 -22.64
N THR A 131 6.71 -0.41 -21.91
CA THR A 131 6.94 -1.76 -22.44
C THR A 131 5.90 -2.78 -21.95
N GLU A 132 4.74 -2.32 -21.49
CA GLU A 132 3.74 -3.17 -20.86
C GLU A 132 2.98 -4.02 -21.88
N SER A 133 2.76 -5.29 -21.55
CA SER A 133 2.00 -6.21 -22.40
C SER A 133 0.50 -5.91 -22.41
N SER A 134 -0.22 -6.41 -23.41
CA SER A 134 -1.69 -6.38 -23.44
C SER A 134 -2.31 -7.07 -22.21
N SER A 135 -1.68 -8.14 -21.70
CA SER A 135 -2.14 -8.84 -20.50
C SER A 135 -2.06 -8.00 -19.23
N PHE A 136 -1.06 -7.12 -19.13
CA PHE A 136 -0.93 -6.16 -18.04
C PHE A 136 -2.06 -5.12 -18.10
N TRP A 137 -2.27 -4.51 -19.26
CA TRP A 137 -3.33 -3.51 -19.42
C TRP A 137 -4.72 -4.10 -19.24
N SER A 138 -4.97 -5.31 -19.74
CA SER A 138 -6.26 -6.00 -19.57
C SER A 138 -6.59 -6.23 -18.11
N ALA A 139 -5.60 -6.59 -17.28
CA ALA A 139 -5.78 -6.75 -15.84
C ALA A 139 -6.14 -5.44 -15.13
N LEU A 140 -5.72 -4.28 -15.65
CA LEU A 140 -6.04 -2.95 -15.11
C LEU A 140 -7.28 -2.29 -15.76
N GLY A 141 -8.07 -3.05 -16.52
CA GLY A 141 -9.25 -2.52 -17.21
C GLY A 141 -8.94 -1.65 -18.43
N GLY A 142 -7.73 -1.75 -18.99
CA GLY A 142 -7.28 -1.02 -20.16
C GLY A 142 -6.25 0.07 -19.85
N LYS A 143 -5.57 0.55 -20.89
CA LYS A 143 -4.59 1.64 -20.79
C LYS A 143 -5.30 2.99 -20.75
N GLN A 144 -5.00 3.79 -19.75
CA GLN A 144 -5.39 5.20 -19.63
C GLN A 144 -4.18 6.01 -19.17
N ASP A 145 -4.30 7.34 -19.22
CA ASP A 145 -3.28 8.24 -18.73
C ASP A 145 -3.21 8.23 -17.20
N TYR A 146 -2.01 8.38 -16.66
CA TYR A 146 -1.74 8.38 -15.23
C TYR A 146 -0.77 9.51 -14.85
N SER A 147 -0.63 9.75 -13.55
CA SER A 147 0.10 10.90 -13.02
C SER A 147 1.62 10.75 -13.18
N ASN A 148 2.29 11.84 -13.55
CA ASN A 148 3.74 12.02 -13.43
C ASN A 148 4.15 12.92 -12.26
N LYS A 149 3.22 13.23 -11.35
CA LYS A 149 3.45 14.17 -10.25
C LYS A 149 3.91 13.43 -8.99
N ASN A 150 4.94 13.98 -8.35
CA ASN A 150 5.42 13.52 -7.04
C ASN A 150 4.35 13.72 -5.97
N ALA A 151 4.27 12.78 -5.02
CA ALA A 151 3.48 12.96 -3.81
C ALA A 151 4.04 14.11 -2.95
N THR A 152 3.17 14.95 -2.42
CA THR A 152 3.53 16.03 -1.48
C THR A 152 3.97 15.45 -0.15
N GLN A 153 5.09 15.93 0.39
CA GLN A 153 5.55 15.55 1.73
C GLN A 153 4.69 16.21 2.82
N ASP A 154 4.43 15.47 3.90
CA ASP A 154 3.78 16.02 5.09
C ASP A 154 4.67 17.11 5.71
N VAL A 155 4.07 18.25 6.06
CA VAL A 155 4.79 19.38 6.67
C VAL A 155 5.12 19.03 8.11
N VAL A 156 6.42 19.02 8.44
CA VAL A 156 6.89 18.89 9.83
C VAL A 156 6.51 20.15 10.58
N ARG A 157 5.74 19.99 11.65
CA ARG A 157 5.36 21.09 12.55
C ARG A 157 6.24 21.04 13.80
N GLU A 158 6.49 22.20 14.39
CA GLU A 158 7.20 22.27 15.67
C GLU A 158 6.40 21.58 16.78
N PRO A 159 7.07 20.92 17.75
CA PRO A 159 6.39 20.31 18.88
C PRO A 159 5.83 21.38 19.82
N HIS A 160 4.58 21.19 20.25
CA HIS A 160 3.90 22.09 21.18
C HIS A 160 3.41 21.31 22.39
N LEU A 161 3.61 21.86 23.59
CA LEU A 161 3.10 21.30 24.84
C LEU A 161 1.79 22.01 25.21
N TYR A 162 0.75 21.23 25.47
CA TYR A 162 -0.55 21.72 25.90
C TYR A 162 -0.90 21.15 27.28
N THR A 163 -1.65 21.92 28.06
CA THR A 163 -2.35 21.41 29.24
C THR A 163 -3.84 21.34 28.92
N PHE A 164 -4.50 20.25 29.31
CA PHE A 164 -5.95 20.11 29.20
C PHE A 164 -6.50 19.73 30.57
N SER A 165 -7.69 20.24 30.91
CA SER A 165 -8.43 19.86 32.10
C SER A 165 -9.89 19.66 31.73
N PHE A 166 -10.45 18.50 32.08
CA PHE A 166 -11.88 18.27 31.91
C PHE A 166 -12.62 18.71 33.16
N ARG A 167 -13.59 19.63 33.02
CA ARG A 167 -14.54 19.97 34.09
C ARG A 167 -15.95 19.76 33.54
N ASN A 168 -16.71 18.87 34.17
CA ASN A 168 -18.10 18.55 33.78
C ASN A 168 -18.26 18.02 32.34
N GLY A 169 -17.26 17.29 31.82
CA GLY A 169 -17.29 16.77 30.44
C GLY A 169 -17.03 17.81 29.36
N GLN A 170 -16.61 19.02 29.74
CA GLN A 170 -16.08 20.06 28.85
C GLN A 170 -14.57 20.22 29.06
#